data_AF-A0A7W0EZK0-F1
#
_entry.id   AF-A0A7W0EZK0-F1
#
_cell.length_a   1.000
_cell.length_b   1.000
_cell.length_c   1.000
_cell.angle_alpha   90.00
_cell.angle_beta   90.00
_cell.angle_gamma   90.00
#
_symmetry.space_group_name_H-M   'P 1'
#
loop_
_entity.id
_entity.type
_entity.pdbx_description
1 polymer ?
#
loop_
_entity_poly.entity_id
_entity_poly.type
_entity_poly.pdbx_seq_one_letter_code
_entity_poly.pdbx_strand_id
1 'polypeptide(L)' 'MKNSGNKKRDKKWTERIAVGDMDFVIATKAKHGAKGIGRKVIESNIGFELKEPQEPYMPVFDPKKGPLSPNNAYLLDV' A
#
# COMPACT_ATOMS: atom_id res chain seq x y z
N MET A 1 6.12 -33.70 -1.36
CA MET A 1 6.40 -32.60 -0.40
C MET A 1 5.74 -31.33 -0.92
N LYS A 2 4.76 -30.77 -0.20
CA LYS A 2 4.20 -29.46 -0.53
C LYS A 2 5.19 -28.40 -0.08
N ASN A 3 5.69 -27.60 -1.02
CA ASN A 3 6.57 -26.47 -0.72
C ASN A 3 5.73 -25.40 -0.01
N SER A 4 5.78 -25.34 1.31
CA SER A 4 5.20 -24.25 2.11
C SER A 4 6.08 -23.01 1.95
N GLY A 5 6.12 -22.47 0.73
CA GLY A 5 6.76 -21.20 0.45
C GLY A 5 6.10 -20.14 1.32
N ASN A 6 6.90 -19.41 2.08
CA ASN A 6 6.46 -18.35 2.96
C ASN A 6 5.73 -17.27 2.11
N LYS A 7 4.40 -17.34 2.00
CA LYS A 7 3.57 -16.49 1.10
C LYS A 7 3.41 -15.06 1.62
N LYS A 8 4.41 -14.53 2.33
CA LYS A 8 4.34 -13.18 2.86
C LYS A 8 4.47 -12.21 1.70
N ARG A 9 3.53 -11.27 1.63
CA ARG A 9 3.55 -10.19 0.65
C ARG A 9 4.81 -9.36 0.85
N ASP A 10 5.60 -9.24 -0.20
CA ASP A 10 6.74 -8.33 -0.19
C ASP A 10 6.20 -6.90 -0.33
N LYS A 11 6.44 -6.10 0.71
CA LYS A 11 6.02 -4.69 0.80
C LYS A 11 6.49 -3.88 -0.40
N LYS A 12 7.65 -4.22 -0.97
CA LYS A 12 8.19 -3.55 -2.16
C LYS A 12 7.24 -3.63 -3.35
N TRP A 13 6.52 -4.73 -3.49
CA TRP A 13 5.59 -4.96 -4.60
C TRP A 13 4.14 -4.66 -4.24
N THR A 14 3.79 -4.65 -2.96
CA THR A 14 2.39 -4.48 -2.53
C THR A 14 2.03 -3.10 -1.99
N GLU A 15 3.01 -2.33 -1.51
CA GLU A 15 2.78 -1.01 -0.89
C GLU A 15 3.41 0.14 -1.71
N ARG A 16 4.11 -0.18 -2.80
CA ARG A 16 4.84 0.80 -3.63
C ARG A 16 4.39 0.72 -5.08
N ILE A 17 4.44 1.86 -5.75
CA ILE A 17 3.98 2.03 -7.13
C ILE A 17 5.13 1.83 -8.12
N ALA A 18 6.33 2.29 -7.76
CA ALA A 18 7.52 2.14 -8.57
C ALA A 18 8.76 2.08 -7.66
N VAL A 19 9.74 1.27 -8.02
CA VAL A 19 11.03 1.19 -7.34
C VAL A 19 12.13 1.09 -8.38
N GLY A 20 13.18 1.91 -8.26
CA GLY A 20 14.27 1.94 -9.22
C GLY A 20 15.19 3.14 -9.00
N ASP A 21 15.83 3.62 -10.05
CA ASP A 21 16.57 4.88 -10.02
C ASP A 21 15.63 6.10 -9.93
N MET A 22 16.23 7.25 -9.63
CA MET A 22 15.50 8.51 -9.42
C MET A 22 14.76 8.95 -10.70
N ASP A 23 15.40 8.83 -11.86
CA ASP A 23 14.86 9.28 -13.13
C ASP A 23 13.63 8.48 -13.54
N PHE A 24 13.69 7.16 -13.39
CA PHE A 24 12.59 6.24 -13.59
C PHE A 24 11.41 6.57 -12.66
N VAL A 25 11.69 6.82 -11.38
CA VAL A 25 10.66 7.12 -10.38
C VAL A 25 9.97 8.46 -10.67
N ILE A 26 10.74 9.50 -11.02
CA ILE A 26 10.19 10.82 -11.39
C ILE A 26 9.38 10.71 -12.69
N ALA A 27 9.92 10.05 -13.71
CA ALA A 27 9.22 9.84 -14.98
C ALA A 27 7.92 9.08 -14.78
N THR A 28 7.92 8.05 -13.91
CA THR A 28 6.73 7.27 -13.58
C THR A 28 5.69 8.12 -12.84
N LYS A 29 6.12 8.99 -11.91
CA LYS A 29 5.23 9.95 -11.23
C LYS A 29 4.61 10.93 -12.22
N ALA A 30 5.39 11.48 -13.14
CA ALA A 30 4.92 12.42 -14.16
C ALA A 30 3.91 11.76 -15.11
N LYS A 31 4.18 10.53 -15.57
CA LYS A 31 3.26 9.75 -16.42
C LYS A 31 1.92 9.45 -15.76
N HIS A 32 1.86 9.42 -14.43
CA HIS A 32 0.61 9.27 -13.70
C HIS A 32 -0.26 10.53 -13.68
N GLY A 33 0.26 11.68 -14.13
CA GLY A 33 -0.48 12.93 -14.23
C GLY A 33 -1.14 13.31 -12.90
N ALA A 34 -2.46 13.50 -12.92
CA ALA A 34 -3.25 13.81 -11.72
C ALA A 34 -3.13 12.73 -10.62
N LYS A 35 -2.97 11.45 -10.99
CA LYS A 35 -2.75 10.36 -10.02
C LYS A 35 -1.35 10.41 -9.39
N GLY A 36 -0.41 11.14 -9.98
CA GLY A 36 0.91 11.39 -9.42
C GLY A 36 0.89 12.39 -8.26
N ILE A 37 -0.16 13.21 -8.17
CA ILE A 37 -0.33 14.23 -7.14
C ILE A 37 -0.55 13.56 -5.78
N GLY A 38 0.14 14.03 -4.74
CA GLY A 38 0.08 13.44 -3.39
C GLY A 38 1.02 12.24 -3.17
N ARG A 39 1.57 11.65 -4.23
CA ARG A 39 2.54 10.55 -4.13
C ARG A 39 3.95 11.07 -3.82
N LYS A 40 4.63 10.37 -2.91
CA LYS A 40 5.96 10.74 -2.42
C LYS A 40 7.04 9.84 -3.01
N VAL A 41 8.13 10.46 -3.41
CA VAL A 41 9.39 9.78 -3.74
C VAL A 41 10.19 9.67 -2.46
N ILE A 42 10.66 8.48 -2.14
CA ILE A 42 11.39 8.18 -0.90
C ILE A 42 12.65 7.40 -1.27
N GLU A 43 13.77 7.76 -0.68
CA GLU A 43 15.02 7.01 -0.79
C GLU A 43 14.97 5.73 0.06
N SER A 44 15.50 4.64 -0.47
CA SER A 44 15.62 3.36 0.22
C SER A 44 17.01 2.77 0.01
N ASN A 45 17.34 1.70 0.74
CA ASN A 45 18.66 1.04 0.70
C ASN A 45 19.12 0.60 -0.70
N ILE A 46 18.21 0.52 -1.68
CA ILE A 46 18.46 -0.01 -3.02
C ILE A 46 18.07 0.98 -4.12
N GLY A 47 17.72 2.23 -3.79
CA GLY A 47 17.38 3.27 -4.76
C GLY A 47 16.23 4.16 -4.31
N PHE A 48 15.32 4.47 -5.21
CA PHE A 48 14.18 5.36 -4.98
C PHE A 48 12.85 4.62 -5.16
N GLU A 49 11.85 5.10 -4.43
CA GLU A 49 10.55 4.46 -4.34
C GLU A 49 9.44 5.50 -4.43
N LEU A 50 8.46 5.25 -5.30
CA LEU A 50 7.23 6.03 -5.37
C LEU A 50 6.15 5.32 -4.54
N LYS A 51 5.60 6.00 -3.53
CA LYS A 51 4.48 5.46 -2.74
C LYS A 51 3.40 6.50 -2.46
N GLU A 52 2.21 6.00 -2.19
CA GLU A 52 1.11 6.81 -1.65
C GLU A 52 1.26 6.92 -0.12
N PRO A 53 0.94 8.08 0.48
CA PRO A 53 0.73 8.15 1.92
C PRO A 53 -0.48 7.28 2.26
N GLN A 54 -0.24 6.19 2.99
CA GLN A 54 -1.28 5.33 3.50
C GLN A 54 -1.61 5.77 4.92
N GLU A 55 -2.77 6.38 5.11
CA GLU A 55 -3.36 6.47 6.44
C GLU A 55 -3.74 5.06 6.88
N PRO A 56 -3.39 4.64 8.12
CA PRO A 56 -3.89 3.39 8.67
C PRO A 56 -5.42 3.37 8.55
N TYR A 57 -6.00 2.24 8.15
CA TYR A 57 -7.44 2.06 8.25
C TYR A 57 -7.82 2.09 9.73
N MET A 58 -8.21 3.27 10.23
CA MET A 58 -8.74 3.40 11.57
C MET A 58 -10.14 2.81 11.57
N PRO A 59 -10.41 1.76 12.35
CA PRO A 59 -11.77 1.31 12.51
C PRO A 59 -12.48 2.34 13.38
N VAL A 60 -13.11 3.33 12.73
CA VAL A 60 -13.97 4.31 13.40
C VAL A 60 -15.26 3.58 13.77
N PHE A 61 -15.23 2.89 14.92
CA PHE A 61 -16.40 2.29 15.56
C PHE A 61 -17.21 3.35 16.33
N ASP A 62 -17.38 4.54 15.77
CA ASP A 62 -18.25 5.56 16.37
C ASP A 62 -19.69 5.00 16.27
N PRO A 63 -20.47 4.88 17.37
CA PRO A 63 -21.81 4.28 17.39
C PRO A 63 -22.88 5.04 16.59
N LYS A 64 -22.49 5.95 15.69
CA LYS A 64 -23.39 6.69 14.79
C LYS A 64 -24.01 5.84 13.70
N LYS A 65 -23.60 4.58 13.57
CA LYS A 65 -24.31 3.58 12.76
C LYS A 65 -24.78 2.49 13.71
N GLY A 66 -26.09 2.43 13.96
CA GLY A 66 -26.71 1.29 14.62
C GLY A 66 -26.28 -0.02 13.96
N PRO A 67 -26.38 -1.18 14.63
CA PRO A 67 -25.72 -2.42 14.24
C PRO A 67 -26.03 -2.77 12.77
N LEU A 68 -25.12 -2.39 11.88
CA LEU A 68 -25.05 -2.95 10.54
C LEU A 68 -24.71 -4.42 10.79
N SER A 69 -25.54 -5.31 10.25
CA SER A 69 -25.47 -6.75 10.52
C SER A 69 -24.01 -7.25 10.51
N PRO A 70 -23.63 -8.16 11.43
CA PRO A 70 -22.24 -8.58 11.64
C PRO A 70 -21.68 -9.48 10.52
N ASN A 71 -22.08 -9.25 9.27
CA ASN A 71 -21.71 -10.05 8.10
C ASN A 71 -20.28 -9.80 7.57
N ASN A 72 -19.47 -8.98 8.25
CA ASN A 72 -18.08 -8.77 7.87
C ASN A 72 -17.10 -8.91 9.04
N ALA A 73 -17.49 -9.62 10.11
CA ALA A 73 -16.58 -9.98 11.20
C ALA A 73 -15.65 -11.16 10.83
N TYR A 74 -15.11 -11.18 9.62
CA TYR A 74 -14.00 -12.04 9.30
C TYR A 74 -12.75 -11.34 9.83
N LEU A 75 -12.33 -11.72 11.04
CA LEU A 75 -11.00 -11.42 11.53
C LEU A 75 -10.02 -11.94 10.48
N LEU A 76 -9.32 -11.03 9.78
CA LEU A 76 -8.14 -11.39 9.02
C LEU A 76 -7.08 -11.77 10.05
N ASP A 77 -7.06 -13.05 10.41
CA ASP A 77 -5.94 -13.67 11.11
C ASP A 77 -4.71 -13.50 10.20
N VAL A 78 -3.67 -12.83 10.71
CA VAL A 78 -2.40 -12.51 10.03
C VAL A 78 -1.26 -13.20 10.74
#